data_AF-A0A351DTY5-F1
#
_entry.id   AF-A0A351DTY5-F1
#
_cell.length_a   1.000
_cell.length_b   1.000
_cell.length_c   1.000
_cell.angle_alpha   90.00
_cell.angle_beta   90.00
_cell.angle_gamma   90.00
#
_symmetry.space_group_name_H-M   'P 1'
#
loop_
_entity.id
_entity.type
_entity.pdbx_description
1 polymer ?
#
loop_
_entity_poly.entity_id
_entity_poly.type
_entity_poly.pdbx_seq_one_letter_code
_entity_poly.pdbx_strand_id
1 'polypeptide(L)'
;MATGDFQPIQKQLIRCQELLDEARMNGWSEEQKEQLLEASRNLHELAVLWAHASGEPESPPVEPKEAPLNRLIHVEPEAQEEEEDNQIDLISSIGEMTLAEKLALQPLAHVADGLSIVERAQFTSVLFSGDEMTFSKLLERLQRASTQEEALAIFHESLEIEEPTDESKALEEEFAKRIVRTFVT
;
A
#
# COMPACT_ATOMS: atom_id res chain seq x y z
N MET A 1 18.83 -28.74 12.03
CA MET A 1 17.38 -28.61 11.83
C MET A 1 16.81 -28.06 13.12
N ALA A 2 16.60 -26.75 13.20
CA ALA A 2 15.96 -26.13 14.36
C ALA A 2 14.45 -26.35 14.18
N THR A 3 13.91 -27.40 14.77
CA THR A 3 12.46 -27.53 14.96
C THR A 3 12.08 -26.52 16.05
N GLY A 4 11.88 -25.26 15.66
CA GLY A 4 11.31 -24.25 16.55
C GLY A 4 10.01 -24.79 17.13
N ASP A 5 9.83 -24.64 18.43
CA ASP A 5 8.68 -25.18 19.13
C ASP A 5 7.38 -24.57 18.57
N PHE A 6 6.63 -25.37 17.81
CA PHE A 6 5.37 -24.97 17.17
C PHE A 6 4.16 -25.09 18.12
N GLN A 7 4.35 -25.69 19.30
CA GLN A 7 3.31 -25.88 20.31
C GLN A 7 2.61 -24.57 20.75
N PRO A 8 3.32 -23.43 20.91
CA PRO A 8 2.68 -22.17 21.29
C PRO A 8 1.71 -21.64 20.23
N ILE A 9 2.07 -21.73 18.94
CA ILE A 9 1.22 -21.31 17.82
C ILE A 9 -0.03 -22.20 17.76
N GLN A 10 0.17 -23.52 17.85
CA GLN A 10 -0.94 -24.48 17.83
C GLN A 10 -1.92 -24.24 19.00
N LYS A 11 -1.42 -23.93 20.19
CA LYS A 11 -2.25 -23.62 21.35
C LYS A 11 -3.11 -22.36 21.15
N GLN A 12 -2.54 -21.31 20.54
CA GLN A 12 -3.30 -20.09 20.24
C GLN A 12 -4.33 -20.30 19.13
N LEU A 13 -4.03 -21.11 18.11
CA LEU A 13 -5.00 -21.50 17.08
C LEU A 13 -6.21 -22.23 17.67
N ILE A 14 -5.97 -23.20 18.56
CA ILE A 14 -7.05 -23.92 19.25
C ILE A 14 -7.90 -22.94 20.05
N ARG A 15 -7.28 -21.99 20.77
CA ARG A 15 -8.01 -20.99 21.55
C ARG A 15 -8.87 -20.06 20.68
N CYS A 16 -8.36 -19.62 19.54
CA CYS A 16 -9.16 -18.84 18.58
C CYS A 16 -10.35 -19.67 18.05
N GLN A 17 -10.15 -20.96 17.79
CA GLN A 17 -11.20 -21.85 17.34
C GLN A 17 -12.28 -22.05 18.40
N GLU A 18 -11.90 -22.30 19.66
CA GLU A 18 -12.84 -22.43 20.78
C GLU A 18 -13.71 -21.17 20.94
N LEU A 19 -13.12 -19.97 20.84
CA LEU A 19 -13.85 -18.70 20.90
C LEU A 19 -14.83 -18.53 19.73
N LEU A 20 -14.44 -18.94 18.52
CA LEU A 20 -15.32 -18.92 17.34
C LEU A 20 -16.48 -19.91 17.48
N ASP A 21 -16.20 -21.11 17.97
CA ASP A 21 -17.21 -22.15 18.19
C ASP A 21 -18.20 -21.73 19.29
N GLU A 22 -17.73 -21.12 20.39
CA GLU A 22 -18.58 -20.56 21.44
C GLU A 22 -19.46 -19.41 20.94
N ALA A 23 -18.88 -18.49 20.16
CA ALA A 23 -19.62 -17.39 19.57
C ALA A 23 -20.65 -17.87 18.53
N ARG A 24 -20.38 -18.97 17.83
CA ARG A 24 -21.34 -19.59 16.91
C ARG A 24 -22.56 -20.16 17.64
N MET A 25 -22.36 -20.68 18.85
CA MET A 25 -23.41 -21.34 19.63
C MET A 25 -24.23 -20.34 20.47
N ASN A 26 -23.59 -19.32 21.03
CA ASN A 26 -24.21 -18.40 22.00
C ASN A 26 -24.33 -16.94 21.49
N GLY A 27 -23.82 -16.63 20.31
CA GLY A 27 -23.68 -15.26 19.80
C GLY A 27 -22.43 -14.55 20.35
N TRP A 28 -22.10 -13.38 19.80
CA TRP A 28 -20.93 -12.60 20.21
C TRP A 28 -21.23 -11.68 21.38
N SER A 29 -20.52 -11.87 22.50
CA SER A 29 -20.39 -10.83 23.54
C SER A 29 -19.23 -9.88 23.22
N GLU A 30 -19.26 -8.66 23.78
CA GLU A 30 -18.14 -7.70 23.65
C GLU A 30 -16.85 -8.28 24.26
N GLU A 31 -16.96 -9.02 25.35
CA GLU A 31 -15.83 -9.71 25.99
C GLU A 31 -15.22 -10.80 25.09
N GLN A 32 -16.05 -11.59 24.39
CA GLN A 32 -15.57 -12.59 23.43
C GLN A 32 -14.87 -11.97 22.22
N LYS A 33 -15.35 -10.81 21.75
CA LYS A 33 -14.68 -10.07 20.68
C LYS A 33 -13.30 -9.61 21.12
N GLU A 34 -13.17 -9.05 22.31
CA GLU A 34 -11.89 -8.61 22.87
C GLU A 34 -10.92 -9.80 23.06
N GLN A 35 -11.41 -10.91 23.60
CA GLN A 35 -10.61 -12.13 23.77
C GLN A 35 -10.15 -12.72 22.43
N LEU A 36 -10.98 -12.66 21.38
CA LEU A 36 -10.59 -13.10 20.03
C LEU A 36 -9.51 -12.19 19.45
N LEU A 37 -9.66 -10.87 19.58
CA LEU A 37 -8.68 -9.91 19.10
C LEU A 37 -7.34 -10.10 19.81
N GLU A 38 -7.35 -10.28 21.13
CA GLU A 38 -6.14 -10.56 21.91
C GLU A 38 -5.48 -11.89 21.51
N ALA A 39 -6.26 -12.96 21.36
CA ALA A 39 -5.74 -14.26 20.91
C ALA A 39 -5.16 -14.20 19.49
N SER A 40 -5.80 -13.46 18.58
CA SER A 40 -5.33 -13.26 17.20
C SER A 40 -4.02 -12.46 17.14
N ARG A 41 -3.89 -11.44 18.00
CA ARG A 41 -2.65 -10.66 18.13
C ARG A 41 -1.51 -11.54 18.65
N ASN A 42 -1.75 -12.31 19.70
CA ASN A 42 -0.75 -13.24 20.25
C ASN A 42 -0.32 -14.30 19.22
N LEU A 43 -1.26 -14.79 18.41
CA LEU A 43 -0.97 -15.72 17.31
C LEU A 43 -0.07 -15.07 16.25
N HIS A 44 -0.36 -13.83 15.87
CA HIS A 44 0.44 -13.07 14.92
C HIS A 44 1.86 -12.83 15.43
N GLU A 45 2.02 -12.40 16.68
CA GLU A 45 3.34 -12.17 17.29
C GLU A 45 4.18 -13.46 17.31
N LEU A 46 3.58 -14.61 17.65
CA LEU A 46 4.26 -15.90 17.60
C LEU A 46 4.63 -16.33 16.18
N ALA A 47 3.77 -16.07 15.19
CA ALA A 47 4.04 -16.37 13.80
C ALA A 47 5.20 -15.53 13.24
N VAL A 48 5.24 -14.24 13.58
CA VAL A 48 6.33 -13.32 13.21
C VAL A 48 7.66 -13.78 13.83
N LEU A 49 7.66 -14.11 15.13
CA LEU A 49 8.85 -14.64 15.80
C LEU A 49 9.34 -15.95 15.16
N TRP A 50 8.42 -16.82 14.73
CA TRP A 50 8.74 -18.05 14.05
C TRP A 50 9.30 -17.83 12.63
N ALA A 51 8.72 -16.90 11.86
CA ALA A 51 9.21 -16.53 10.53
C ALA A 51 10.64 -15.98 10.59
N HIS A 52 10.90 -15.06 11.53
CA HIS A 52 12.26 -14.54 11.77
C HIS A 52 13.24 -15.63 12.22
N ALA A 53 12.81 -16.56 13.07
CA ALA A 53 13.66 -17.67 13.51
C ALA A 53 13.94 -18.69 12.39
N SER A 54 13.04 -18.82 11.42
CA SER A 54 13.14 -19.74 10.28
C SER A 54 13.87 -19.13 9.07
N GLY A 55 14.22 -17.84 9.13
CA GLY A 55 14.91 -17.13 8.06
C GLY A 55 14.03 -16.84 6.84
N GLU A 56 12.70 -16.94 6.97
CA GLU A 56 11.78 -16.49 5.92
C GLU A 56 11.75 -14.96 5.91
N PRO A 57 12.07 -14.31 4.78
CA PRO A 57 11.97 -12.86 4.68
C PRO A 57 10.50 -12.46 4.83
N GLU A 58 10.28 -11.47 5.67
CA GLU A 58 9.00 -10.81 5.91
C GLU A 58 8.39 -10.39 4.57
N SER A 59 7.43 -11.18 4.10
CA SER A 59 6.65 -10.81 2.93
C SER A 59 5.69 -9.70 3.36
N PRO A 60 5.62 -8.57 2.65
CA PRO A 60 4.69 -7.48 2.98
C PRO A 60 3.25 -8.01 3.04
N PRO A 61 2.35 -7.35 3.81
CA PRO A 61 0.98 -7.81 4.01
C PRO A 61 0.35 -8.09 2.65
N VAL A 62 0.06 -9.36 2.39
CA VAL A 62 -0.64 -9.80 1.19
C VAL A 62 -2.02 -9.18 1.28
N GLU A 63 -2.26 -8.15 0.46
CA GLU A 63 -3.61 -7.65 0.17
C GLU A 63 -4.53 -8.84 -0.05
N PRO A 64 -5.73 -8.88 0.54
CA PRO A 64 -6.64 -10.00 0.35
C PRO A 64 -6.93 -10.12 -1.15
N LYS A 65 -6.31 -11.12 -1.80
CA LYS A 65 -6.65 -11.52 -3.16
C LYS A 65 -8.14 -11.80 -3.14
N GLU A 66 -8.90 -10.92 -3.79
CA GLU A 66 -10.32 -11.09 -4.00
C GLU A 66 -10.55 -12.51 -4.50
N ALA A 67 -11.32 -13.28 -3.73
CA ALA A 67 -11.72 -14.62 -4.13
C ALA A 67 -12.40 -14.51 -5.50
N PRO A 68 -11.99 -15.29 -6.52
CA PRO A 68 -12.72 -15.26 -7.78
C PRO A 68 -14.13 -15.80 -7.52
N LEU A 69 -15.07 -14.88 -7.53
CA LEU A 69 -16.50 -15.12 -7.65
C LEU A 69 -16.72 -15.90 -8.96
N ASN A 70 -17.57 -16.93 -8.89
CA ASN A 70 -18.13 -17.72 -10.01
C ASN A 70 -17.35 -18.97 -10.45
N ARG A 71 -17.35 -20.00 -9.59
CA ARG A 71 -17.42 -21.39 -10.08
C ARG A 71 -18.86 -21.71 -10.49
N LEU A 72 -19.25 -21.24 -11.67
CA LEU A 72 -20.42 -21.77 -12.38
C LEU A 72 -19.93 -22.85 -13.34
N ILE A 73 -20.53 -24.02 -13.19
CA ILE A 73 -20.34 -25.25 -13.93
C ILE A 73 -20.43 -24.99 -15.44
N HIS A 74 -19.40 -25.37 -16.20
CA HIS A 74 -19.54 -25.80 -17.58
C HIS A 74 -18.83 -27.14 -17.77
N VAL A 75 -19.60 -28.08 -18.30
CA VAL A 75 -19.27 -29.48 -18.59
C VAL A 75 -18.25 -29.55 -19.74
N GLU A 76 -17.29 -30.46 -19.60
CA GLU A 76 -16.36 -31.10 -20.57
C GLU A 76 -16.78 -31.09 -22.08
N PRO A 77 -15.83 -31.23 -23.05
CA PRO A 77 -14.74 -32.20 -22.98
C PRO A 77 -13.35 -31.78 -23.48
N GLU A 78 -12.37 -32.58 -23.06
CA GLU A 78 -10.99 -32.61 -23.52
C GLU A 78 -10.89 -32.76 -25.06
N ALA A 79 -10.09 -31.89 -25.68
CA ALA A 79 -9.49 -32.12 -26.99
C ALA A 79 -8.09 -31.51 -26.99
N GLN A 80 -7.15 -32.34 -27.39
CA GLN A 80 -5.71 -32.13 -27.42
C GLN A 80 -5.27 -31.10 -28.48
N GLU A 81 -4.02 -30.66 -28.29
CA GLU A 81 -3.00 -30.39 -29.30
C GLU A 81 -2.72 -28.94 -29.78
N GLU A 82 -1.41 -28.63 -29.69
CA GLU A 82 -0.60 -27.70 -30.48
C GLU A 82 -0.54 -26.21 -30.07
N GLU A 83 0.43 -25.89 -29.19
CA GLU A 83 1.03 -24.55 -29.13
C GLU A 83 2.33 -24.55 -29.96
N GLU A 84 2.24 -24.15 -31.23
CA GLU A 84 3.37 -23.66 -32.01
C GLU A 84 3.52 -22.14 -31.83
N ASP A 85 4.76 -21.74 -31.55
CA ASP A 85 5.39 -20.43 -31.66
C ASP A 85 4.53 -19.17 -31.55
N ASN A 86 4.64 -18.51 -30.40
CA ASN A 86 4.54 -17.06 -30.33
C ASN A 86 5.70 -16.54 -29.48
N GLN A 87 6.92 -16.58 -30.02
CA GLN A 87 8.00 -15.73 -29.55
C GLN A 87 7.60 -14.28 -29.77
N ILE A 88 6.95 -13.70 -28.76
CA ILE A 88 6.64 -12.29 -28.67
C ILE A 88 8.00 -11.56 -28.65
N ASP A 89 8.17 -10.66 -29.61
CA ASP A 89 9.39 -9.90 -29.87
C ASP A 89 9.66 -8.94 -28.68
N LEU A 90 10.38 -9.43 -27.67
CA LEU A 90 10.71 -8.74 -26.40
C LEU A 90 11.42 -7.39 -26.58
N ILE A 91 11.91 -7.09 -27.79
CA ILE A 91 12.62 -5.86 -28.12
C ILE A 91 11.63 -4.69 -28.35
N SER A 92 10.37 -4.98 -28.72
CA SER A 92 9.32 -3.96 -28.87
C SER A 92 8.75 -3.49 -27.52
N SER A 93 8.83 -4.30 -26.46
CA SER A 93 8.35 -3.94 -25.10
C SER A 93 9.31 -3.07 -24.29
N ILE A 94 10.52 -2.77 -24.79
CA ILE A 94 11.47 -1.87 -24.09
C ILE A 94 10.95 -0.42 -24.04
N GLY A 95 9.98 -0.06 -24.89
CA GLY A 95 9.30 1.24 -24.86
C GLY A 95 7.92 1.23 -24.17
N GLU A 96 7.47 0.09 -23.64
CA GLU A 96 6.16 -0.02 -23.01
C GLU A 96 6.28 0.38 -21.54
N MET A 97 5.80 1.59 -21.23
CA MET A 97 5.68 2.05 -19.85
C MET A 97 4.91 1.01 -19.02
N THR A 98 5.46 0.69 -17.85
CA THR A 98 4.82 -0.23 -16.90
C THR A 98 3.43 0.30 -16.53
N LEU A 99 2.52 -0.59 -16.12
CA LEU A 99 1.17 -0.18 -15.70
C LEU A 99 1.21 0.85 -14.56
N ALA A 100 2.25 0.77 -13.70
CA ALA A 100 2.54 1.76 -12.66
C ALA A 100 2.91 3.14 -13.23
N GLU A 101 3.75 3.20 -14.26
CA GLU A 101 4.08 4.46 -14.94
C GLU A 101 2.87 5.06 -15.67
N LYS A 102 2.03 4.22 -16.28
CA LYS A 102 0.78 4.66 -16.91
C LYS A 102 -0.22 5.22 -15.89
N LEU A 103 -0.33 4.60 -14.70
CA LEU A 103 -1.13 5.12 -13.59
C LEU A 103 -0.55 6.43 -13.04
N ALA A 104 0.77 6.54 -12.93
CA ALA A 104 1.42 7.75 -12.44
C ALA A 104 1.16 8.97 -13.35
N LEU A 105 0.92 8.76 -14.64
CA LEU A 105 0.59 9.82 -15.60
C LEU A 105 -0.89 10.21 -15.64
N GLN A 106 -1.76 9.53 -14.88
CA GLN A 106 -3.16 9.91 -14.83
C GLN A 106 -3.33 11.28 -14.18
N PRO A 107 -4.29 12.08 -14.66
CA PRO A 107 -4.61 13.34 -14.03
C PRO A 107 -5.11 13.08 -12.61
N LEU A 108 -4.51 13.77 -11.64
CA LEU A 108 -4.86 13.64 -10.24
C LEU A 108 -6.02 14.58 -9.93
N ALA A 109 -7.05 14.11 -9.21
CA ALA A 109 -8.13 15.00 -8.76
C ALA A 109 -7.63 15.96 -7.67
N HIS A 110 -6.73 15.48 -6.81
CA HIS A 110 -6.08 16.26 -5.76
C HIS A 110 -4.58 16.00 -5.70
N VAL A 111 -3.80 17.01 -5.30
CA VAL A 111 -2.32 16.90 -5.19
C VAL A 111 -1.92 15.80 -4.17
N ALA A 112 -2.76 15.60 -3.15
CA ALA A 112 -2.58 14.58 -2.13
C ALA A 112 -2.97 13.16 -2.59
N ASP A 113 -3.63 13.01 -3.74
CA ASP A 113 -4.07 11.70 -4.23
C ASP A 113 -2.86 10.87 -4.64
N GLY A 114 -2.78 9.67 -4.09
CA GLY A 114 -1.68 8.73 -4.29
C GLY A 114 -0.38 9.09 -3.57
N LEU A 115 -0.38 10.08 -2.64
CA LEU A 115 0.83 10.33 -1.83
C LEU A 115 1.00 9.17 -0.86
N SER A 116 2.14 8.47 -0.94
CA SER A 116 2.48 7.44 0.05
C SER A 116 2.70 8.08 1.42
N ILE A 117 2.47 7.32 2.50
CA ILE A 117 2.81 7.75 3.87
C ILE A 117 4.31 8.12 3.94
N VAL A 118 5.15 7.40 3.21
CA VAL A 118 6.59 7.66 3.14
C VAL A 118 6.88 8.98 2.42
N GLU A 119 6.24 9.21 1.27
CA GLU A 119 6.36 10.48 0.52
C GLU A 119 5.91 11.67 1.36
N ARG A 120 4.78 11.54 2.08
CA ARG A 120 4.29 12.57 3.02
C ARG A 120 5.31 12.89 4.09
N ALA A 121 5.93 11.87 4.68
CA ALA A 121 6.95 12.06 5.70
C ALA A 121 8.18 12.77 5.11
N GLN A 122 8.62 12.37 3.91
CA GLN A 122 9.76 12.95 3.21
C GLN A 122 9.54 14.42 2.83
N PHE A 123 8.40 14.75 2.20
CA PHE A 123 8.09 16.13 1.86
C PHE A 123 7.99 17.00 3.11
N THR A 124 7.31 16.54 4.14
CA THR A 124 7.19 17.28 5.41
C THR A 124 8.56 17.48 6.06
N SER A 125 9.42 16.45 6.11
CA SER A 125 10.72 16.56 6.77
C SER A 125 11.71 17.44 6.01
N VAL A 126 11.73 17.35 4.68
CA VAL A 126 12.75 18.02 3.84
C VAL A 126 12.31 19.42 3.40
N LEU A 127 11.04 19.60 3.03
CA LEU A 127 10.55 20.88 2.49
C LEU A 127 9.94 21.80 3.55
N PHE A 128 9.49 21.23 4.68
CA PHE A 128 8.80 21.95 5.75
C PHE A 128 9.42 21.71 7.13
N SER A 129 10.68 21.25 7.18
CA SER A 129 11.43 21.05 8.44
C SER A 129 10.71 20.20 9.50
N GLY A 130 9.81 19.30 9.08
CA GLY A 130 9.00 18.47 9.96
C GLY A 130 7.67 19.08 10.42
N ASP A 131 7.30 20.28 9.97
CA ASP A 131 6.03 20.92 10.33
C ASP A 131 4.85 20.40 9.48
N GLU A 132 4.18 19.37 10.01
CA GLU A 132 2.98 18.78 9.40
C GLU A 132 1.80 19.77 9.30
N MET A 133 1.72 20.77 10.18
CA MET A 133 0.63 21.75 10.15
C MET A 133 0.76 22.67 8.94
N THR A 134 1.99 23.07 8.61
CA THR A 134 2.27 23.93 7.45
C THR A 134 2.09 23.15 6.15
N PHE A 135 2.53 21.89 6.10
CA PHE A 135 2.26 20.99 4.98
C PHE A 135 0.75 20.76 4.75
N SER A 136 -0.02 20.51 5.81
CA SER A 136 -1.47 20.31 5.71
C SER A 136 -2.20 21.57 5.22
N LYS A 137 -1.83 22.75 5.73
CA LYS A 137 -2.37 24.03 5.27
C LYS A 137 -2.04 24.29 3.79
N LEU A 138 -0.85 23.91 3.35
CA LEU A 138 -0.47 23.99 1.95
C LEU A 138 -1.38 23.11 1.07
N LEU A 139 -1.62 21.85 1.46
CA LEU A 139 -2.52 20.98 0.72
C LEU A 139 -3.94 21.55 0.63
N GLU A 140 -4.46 22.13 1.72
CA GLU A 140 -5.76 22.82 1.72
C GLU A 140 -5.79 24.06 0.81
N ARG A 141 -4.69 24.82 0.75
CA ARG A 141 -4.57 25.98 -0.15
C ARG A 141 -4.47 25.54 -1.61
N LEU A 142 -3.73 24.47 -1.89
CA LEU A 142 -3.60 23.87 -3.22
C LEU A 142 -4.93 23.33 -3.75
N GLN A 143 -5.77 22.74 -2.89
CA GLN A 143 -7.13 22.33 -3.27
C GLN A 143 -8.04 23.49 -3.68
N ARG A 144 -7.77 24.71 -3.19
CA ARG A 144 -8.54 25.91 -3.54
C ARG A 144 -7.97 26.66 -4.76
N ALA A 145 -6.76 26.31 -5.20
CA ALA A 145 -6.12 26.96 -6.33
C ALA A 145 -6.89 26.65 -7.63
N SER A 146 -7.13 27.68 -8.44
CA SER A 146 -7.91 27.56 -9.67
C SER A 146 -7.04 27.36 -10.91
N THR A 147 -5.76 27.72 -10.84
CA THR A 147 -4.80 27.57 -11.95
C THR A 147 -3.49 26.92 -11.50
N GLN A 148 -2.78 26.34 -12.47
CA GLN A 148 -1.47 25.75 -12.26
C GLN A 148 -0.45 26.78 -11.74
N GLU A 149 -0.42 27.99 -12.30
CA GLU A 149 0.53 29.02 -11.84
C GLU A 149 0.26 29.47 -10.40
N GLU A 150 -1.02 29.56 -10.01
CA GLU A 150 -1.41 29.90 -8.64
C GLU A 150 -0.98 28.80 -7.66
N ALA A 151 -1.19 27.54 -8.02
CA ALA A 151 -0.80 26.40 -7.20
C ALA A 151 0.73 26.33 -7.00
N LEU A 152 1.52 26.56 -8.05
CA LEU A 152 2.99 26.62 -7.95
C LEU A 152 3.45 27.81 -7.11
N ALA A 153 2.81 28.98 -7.25
CA ALA A 153 3.14 30.14 -6.44
C ALA A 153 2.88 29.91 -4.94
N ILE A 154 1.74 29.29 -4.59
CA ILE A 154 1.41 28.89 -3.22
C ILE A 154 2.45 27.90 -2.67
N PHE A 155 2.90 26.96 -3.52
CA PHE A 155 3.92 26.00 -3.15
C PHE A 155 5.24 26.67 -2.81
N HIS A 156 5.79 27.50 -3.71
CA HIS A 156 7.05 28.21 -3.46
C HIS A 156 6.96 29.22 -2.31
N GLU A 157 5.81 29.85 -2.07
CA GLU A 157 5.60 30.74 -0.92
C GLU A 157 5.68 29.99 0.41
N SER A 158 5.26 28.73 0.44
CA SER A 158 5.15 27.95 1.68
C SER A 158 6.41 27.14 2.00
N LEU A 159 7.42 27.15 1.13
CA LEU A 159 8.68 26.43 1.36
C LEU A 159 9.46 27.06 2.52
N GLU A 160 9.77 26.25 3.53
CA GLU A 160 10.58 26.64 4.70
C GLU A 160 11.97 26.01 4.64
N ILE A 161 12.57 25.99 3.44
CA ILE A 161 13.89 25.41 3.22
C ILE A 161 14.96 26.38 3.74
N GLU A 162 15.57 26.06 4.89
CA GLU A 162 16.70 26.84 5.42
C GLU A 162 17.97 26.68 4.58
N GLU A 163 18.21 25.49 4.02
CA GLU A 163 19.36 25.20 3.16
C GLU A 163 18.96 24.31 1.96
N PRO A 164 19.02 24.81 0.71
CA PRO A 164 18.65 24.02 -0.46
C PRO A 164 19.74 22.98 -0.77
N THR A 165 19.43 21.71 -0.52
CA THR A 165 20.24 20.55 -0.90
C THR A 165 19.84 20.04 -2.29
N ASP A 166 20.67 19.17 -2.89
CA ASP A 166 20.29 18.50 -4.14
C ASP A 166 19.04 17.63 -3.95
N GLU A 167 18.86 17.06 -2.75
CA GLU A 167 17.65 16.32 -2.36
C GLU A 167 16.43 17.25 -2.29
N SER A 168 16.53 18.42 -1.65
CA SER A 168 15.39 19.33 -1.53
C SER A 168 14.90 19.82 -2.90
N LYS A 169 15.83 20.07 -3.84
CA LYS A 169 15.49 20.44 -5.22
C LYS A 169 14.81 19.29 -5.99
N ALA A 170 15.30 18.07 -5.82
CA ALA A 170 14.69 16.90 -6.45
C ALA A 170 13.25 16.68 -5.95
N LEU A 171 13.03 16.79 -4.64
CA LEU A 171 11.70 16.70 -4.04
C LEU A 171 10.80 17.88 -4.45
N GLU A 172 11.35 19.10 -4.57
CA GLU A 172 10.62 20.27 -5.07
C GLU A 172 10.12 20.05 -6.50
N GLU A 173 10.99 19.56 -7.40
CA GLU A 173 10.59 19.24 -8.77
C GLU A 173 9.57 18.10 -8.84
N GLU A 174 9.69 17.09 -7.99
CA GLU A 174 8.74 15.98 -7.92
C GLU A 174 7.35 16.47 -7.48
N PHE A 175 7.31 17.27 -6.42
CA PHE A 175 6.06 17.85 -5.93
C PHE A 175 5.45 18.81 -6.96
N ALA A 176 6.27 19.63 -7.63
CA ALA A 176 5.83 20.51 -8.70
C ALA A 176 5.25 19.71 -9.88
N LYS A 177 5.90 18.62 -10.32
CA LYS A 177 5.35 17.72 -11.36
C LYS A 177 3.99 17.18 -10.95
N ARG A 178 3.80 16.88 -9.67
CA ARG A 178 2.52 16.40 -9.13
C ARG A 178 1.43 17.47 -9.16
N ILE A 179 1.76 18.72 -8.81
CA ILE A 179 0.86 19.87 -8.97
C ILE A 179 0.47 20.04 -10.44
N VAL A 180 1.41 19.95 -11.38
CA VAL A 180 1.07 20.07 -12.81
C VAL A 180 0.08 18.98 -13.22
N ARG A 181 0.27 17.73 -12.77
CA ARG A 181 -0.63 16.61 -13.06
C ARG A 181 -2.06 16.79 -12.53
N THR A 182 -2.32 17.67 -11.56
CA THR A 182 -3.71 17.96 -11.13
C THR A 182 -4.45 18.91 -12.06
N PHE A 183 -3.73 19.65 -12.90
CA PHE A 183 -4.33 20.63 -13.83
C PHE A 183 -4.25 20.21 -15.30
N VAL A 184 -3.52 19.13 -15.61
CA VAL A 184 -3.53 18.51 -16.95
C VAL A 184 -4.88 17.82 -17.14
N THR A 185 -5.75 18.42 -17.94
CA THR A 185 -7.06 17.87 -18.33
C THR A 185 -7.00 17.23 -19.71
#